data_AF-A0A965Q8A7-F1
#
_entry.id   AF-A0A965Q8A7-F1
#
_cell.length_a   1.000
_cell.length_b   1.000
_cell.length_c   1.000
_cell.angle_alpha   90.00
_cell.angle_beta   90.00
_cell.angle_gamma   90.00
#
_symmetry.space_group_name_H-M   'P 1'
#
loop_
_entity.id
_entity.type
_entity.pdbx_description
1 polymer ?
#
loop_
_entity_poly.entity_id
_entity_poly.type
_entity_poly.pdbx_seq_one_letter_code
_entity_poly.pdbx_strand_id
1 'polypeptide(L)' 'MLKFAMAKFHIIIPAAGSGFRMGLGQPKQYLKIHNQTFIERVLRVFQN' A
#
# COMPACT_ATOMS: atom_id res chain seq x y z
N MET A 1 -19.02 -30.42 16.52
CA MET A 1 -17.83 -29.69 16.03
C MET A 1 -18.19 -28.21 15.97
N LEU A 2 -17.61 -27.35 16.82
CA LEU A 2 -17.85 -25.90 16.72
C LEU A 2 -17.16 -25.35 15.47
N LYS A 3 -17.90 -24.62 14.64
CA LYS A 3 -17.36 -23.80 13.53
C LYS A 3 -17.23 -22.37 14.04
N PHE A 4 -16.00 -21.86 14.09
CA PHE A 4 -15.76 -20.44 14.28
C PHE A 4 -15.73 -19.74 12.92
N ALA A 5 -16.29 -18.53 12.85
CA ALA A 5 -16.15 -17.69 11.67
C ALA A 5 -14.67 -17.26 11.52
N MET A 6 -14.18 -17.24 10.28
CA MET A 6 -12.86 -16.69 9.98
C MET A 6 -12.80 -15.21 10.37
N ALA A 7 -11.74 -14.83 11.09
CA ALA A 7 -11.49 -13.43 11.43
C ALA A 7 -11.29 -12.61 10.15
N LYS A 8 -11.93 -11.44 10.08
CA LYS A 8 -11.72 -10.46 9.01
C LYS A 8 -10.59 -9.52 9.40
N PHE A 9 -9.63 -9.32 8.49
CA PHE A 9 -8.53 -8.38 8.68
C PHE A 9 -8.72 -7.16 7.77
N HIS A 10 -8.54 -5.98 8.33
CA HIS A 10 -8.56 -4.72 7.60
C HIS A 10 -7.15 -4.15 7.55
N ILE A 11 -6.82 -3.52 6.42
CA ILE A 11 -5.49 -2.95 6.19
C ILE A 11 -5.65 -1.46 5.94
N ILE A 12 -4.88 -0.67 6.67
CA ILE A 12 -4.83 0.79 6.53
C ILE A 12 -3.45 1.15 6.00
N ILE A 13 -3.39 1.72 4.81
CA ILE A 13 -2.15 2.21 4.19
C ILE A 13 -2.14 3.73 4.25
N PRO A 14 -1.40 4.35 5.19
CA PRO A 14 -1.30 5.81 5.24
C PRO A 14 -0.48 6.32 4.05
N ALA A 15 -1.14 6.99 3.11
CA ALA A 15 -0.55 7.50 1.87
C ALA A 15 -0.80 9.00 1.65
N ALA A 16 -0.97 9.77 2.74
CA ALA A 16 -1.27 11.21 2.67
C ALA A 16 -0.04 12.13 2.69
N GLY A 17 1.18 11.56 2.73
CA GLY A 17 2.42 12.33 2.82
C GLY A 17 2.89 12.89 1.48
N SER A 18 3.46 14.10 1.49
CA SER A 18 4.01 14.76 0.30
C SER A 18 5.33 14.16 -0.20
N GLY A 19 6.08 13.46 0.66
CA GLY A 19 7.39 12.92 0.30
C GLY A 19 8.52 13.96 0.26
N PHE A 20 8.40 15.07 0.99
CA PHE A 20 9.34 16.21 1.00
C PHE A 20 10.83 15.84 0.99
N ARG A 21 11.26 14.89 1.84
CA ARG A 21 12.67 14.44 1.92
C ARG A 21 13.20 13.79 0.64
N MET A 22 12.33 13.37 -0.27
CA MET A 22 12.75 12.78 -1.54
C MET A 22 12.89 13.80 -2.67
N GLY A 23 12.53 15.07 -2.45
CA GLY A 23 12.67 16.11 -3.48
C GLY A 23 11.88 15.83 -4.76
N LEU A 24 10.83 15.03 -4.68
CA LEU A 24 10.01 14.62 -5.83
C LEU A 24 8.94 15.66 -6.11
N GLY A 25 8.67 15.95 -7.39
CA GLY A 25 7.54 16.78 -7.82
C GLY A 25 6.17 16.10 -7.70
N GLN A 26 6.12 14.89 -7.14
CA GLN A 26 4.90 14.12 -6.91
C GLN A 26 4.98 13.38 -5.57
N PRO A 27 3.84 13.06 -4.94
CA PRO A 27 3.83 12.26 -3.73
C PRO A 27 4.52 10.91 -3.91
N LYS A 28 5.31 10.51 -2.92
CA LYS A 28 6.19 9.32 -2.99
C LYS A 28 5.44 8.03 -3.33
N GLN A 29 4.21 7.87 -2.87
CA GLN A 29 3.40 6.68 -3.13
C GLN A 29 3.15 6.43 -4.62
N TYR A 30 3.25 7.47 -5.46
CA TYR A 30 3.12 7.37 -6.92
C TYR A 30 4.45 7.24 -7.66
N LEU A 31 5.58 7.23 -6.94
CA LEU A 31 6.89 7.01 -7.54
C LEU A 31 6.92 5.66 -8.27
N LYS A 32 7.37 5.67 -9.52
CA LYS A 32 7.49 4.45 -10.33
C LYS A 32 8.85 3.77 -10.11
N ILE A 33 8.80 2.46 -9.87
CA ILE A 33 9.95 1.54 -9.80
C ILE A 33 9.64 0.38 -10.75
N HIS A 34 10.46 0.19 -11.79
CA HIS A 34 10.29 -0.87 -12.81
C HIS A 34 8.83 -0.98 -13.31
N ASN A 35 8.29 0.12 -13.83
CA ASN A 35 6.95 0.27 -14.39
C ASN A 35 5.76 0.16 -13.42
N GLN A 36 5.98 0.15 -12.11
CA GLN A 36 4.91 0.12 -11.11
C GLN A 36 5.08 1.23 -10.09
N THR A 37 3.99 1.85 -9.69
CA THR A 37 4.00 2.79 -8.57
C THR A 37 4.29 2.05 -7.27
N PHE A 38 4.85 2.78 -6.30
CA PHE A 38 5.13 2.22 -4.99
C PHE A 38 3.86 1.72 -4.29
N ILE A 39 2.73 2.42 -4.45
CA ILE A 39 1.44 2.01 -3.87
C ILE A 39 0.91 0.71 -4.50
N GLU A 40 1.03 0.53 -5.82
CA GLU A 40 0.63 -0.72 -6.47
C GLU A 40 1.42 -1.92 -5.95
N ARG A 41 2.73 -1.73 -5.72
CA ARG A 41 3.57 -2.78 -5.12
C ARG A 41 3.12 -3.16 -3.71
N VAL A 42 2.74 -2.18 -2.89
CA VAL A 42 2.23 -2.43 -1.52
C VAL A 42 0.89 -3.17 -1.57
N LEU A 43 -0.03 -2.75 -2.45
CA LEU A 43 -1.34 -3.41 -2.59
C LEU A 43 -1.19 -4.90 -2.94
N ARG A 44 -0.24 -5.25 -3.81
CA ARG A 44 0.04 -6.65 -4.20
C ARG A 44 0.55 -7.54 -3.07
N VAL A 45 1.11 -6.99 -1.99
CA VAL A 45 1.48 -7.80 -0.81
C VAL A 45 0.25 -8.36 -0.11
N PHE A 46 -0.89 -7.69 -0.25
CA PHE A 46 -2.11 -8.00 0.47
C PHE A 46 -3.26 -8.46 -0.44
N GLN A 47 -3.06 -8.43 -1.75
CA GLN A 47 -3.95 -9.01 -2.74
C GLN A 47 -3.46 -10.43 -3.02
N ASN A 48 -4.34 -11.41 -2.78
CA ASN A 48 -4.14 -12.80 -3.20
C ASN A 48 -4.43 -12.93 -4.70
#